data_AF-A0A924XRC6-F1
#
_entry.id   AF-A0A924XRC6-F1
#
_cell.length_a   1.000
_cell.length_b   1.000
_cell.length_c   1.000
_cell.angle_alpha   90.00
_cell.angle_beta   90.00
_cell.angle_gamma   90.00
#
_symmetry.space_group_name_H-M   'P 1'
#
loop_
_entity.id
_entity.type
_entity.pdbx_description
1 polymer ?
#
loop_
_entity_poly.entity_id
_entity_poly.type
_entity_poly.pdbx_seq_one_letter_code
_entity_poly.pdbx_strand_id
1 'polypeptide(L)'
;LAPESVAKIDTVRLAGLHSLETMRDAGLTMAFGTDLLGEMHRHQSDEFTIRGRVLPAIEVIRSTTIHAATLLRMPGKVGIVAPGAHADLIVVEGDPLQDLSLLTGQGRHLSAIMLDGRFVKHELN
;
A
#
# COMPACT_ATOMS: atom_id res chain seq x y z
N LEU A 1 22.09 8.00 16.25
CA LEU A 1 22.73 8.04 14.91
C LEU A 1 23.70 9.21 14.88
N ALA A 2 24.83 9.09 14.19
CA ALA A 2 25.74 10.22 14.00
C ALA A 2 25.06 11.33 13.17
N PRO A 3 25.40 12.62 13.36
CA PRO A 3 24.76 13.74 12.65
C PRO A 3 24.78 13.61 11.13
N GLU A 4 25.89 13.13 10.57
CA GLU A 4 26.02 12.88 9.12
C GLU A 4 25.06 11.79 8.62
N SER A 5 24.83 10.74 9.42
CA SER A 5 23.87 9.69 9.08
C SER A 5 22.44 10.24 9.09
N VAL A 6 22.10 11.14 10.01
CA VAL A 6 20.79 11.79 10.08
C VAL A 6 20.57 12.68 8.84
N ALA A 7 21.54 13.53 8.50
CA ALA A 7 21.45 14.41 7.33
C ALA A 7 21.31 13.63 6.01
N LYS A 8 22.03 12.51 5.87
CA LYS A 8 21.90 11.61 4.71
C LYS A 8 20.50 11.01 4.62
N ILE A 9 19.94 10.54 5.74
CA ILE A 9 18.60 9.96 5.79
C ILE A 9 17.56 10.99 5.33
N ASP A 10 17.67 12.23 5.78
CA ASP A 10 16.72 13.29 5.38
C ASP A 10 16.78 13.60 3.89
N THR A 11 17.98 13.64 3.31
CA THR A 11 18.16 13.86 1.87
C THR A 11 17.51 12.74 1.06
N VAL A 12 17.74 11.49 1.44
CA VAL A 12 17.15 10.32 0.76
C VAL A 12 15.63 10.30 0.91
N ARG A 13 15.11 10.63 2.09
CA ARG A 13 13.67 10.65 2.36
C ARG A 13 12.94 11.68 1.50
N LEU A 14 13.47 12.89 1.43
CA LEU A 14 12.88 13.97 0.63
C LEU A 14 12.98 13.68 -0.87
N ALA A 15 14.14 13.20 -1.34
CA ALA A 15 14.31 12.78 -2.73
C ALA A 15 13.37 11.62 -3.11
N GLY A 16 13.13 10.68 -2.18
CA GLY A 16 12.18 9.59 -2.35
C GLY A 16 10.75 10.08 -2.61
N LEU A 17 10.24 10.99 -1.77
CA LEU A 17 8.91 11.58 -1.99
C LEU A 17 8.83 12.34 -3.31
N HIS A 18 9.85 13.14 -3.63
CA HIS A 18 9.89 13.89 -4.89
C HIS A 18 9.93 12.97 -6.13
N SER A 19 10.58 11.82 -6.03
CA SER A 19 10.60 10.83 -7.11
C SER A 19 9.21 10.29 -7.42
N LEU A 20 8.34 10.12 -6.44
CA LEU A 20 6.96 9.67 -6.65
C LEU A 20 6.16 10.68 -7.48
N GLU A 21 6.33 11.97 -7.20
CA GLU A 21 5.72 13.05 -7.98
C GLU A 21 6.25 13.05 -9.42
N THR A 22 7.57 12.95 -9.58
CA THR A 22 8.21 12.90 -10.90
C THR A 22 7.71 11.71 -11.72
N MET A 23 7.60 10.53 -11.12
CA MET A 23 7.10 9.33 -11.79
C MET A 23 5.61 9.46 -12.16
N ARG A 24 4.79 10.03 -11.28
CA ARG A 24 3.38 10.33 -11.56
C ARG A 24 3.25 11.29 -12.74
N ASP A 25 3.98 12.40 -12.71
CA ASP A 25 3.90 13.45 -13.73
C ASP A 25 4.41 12.95 -15.10
N ALA A 26 5.33 11.99 -15.10
CA ALA A 26 5.76 11.25 -16.29
C ALA A 26 4.78 10.16 -16.77
N GLY A 27 3.67 9.93 -16.06
CA GLY A 27 2.67 8.92 -16.41
C GLY A 27 3.12 7.47 -16.18
N LEU A 28 4.09 7.24 -15.30
CA LEU A 28 4.60 5.89 -15.04
C LEU A 28 3.64 5.08 -14.17
N THR A 29 3.49 3.80 -14.50
CA THR A 29 2.78 2.84 -13.64
C THR A 29 3.67 2.47 -12.46
N MET A 30 3.21 2.77 -11.24
CA MET A 30 3.93 2.48 -10.00
C MET A 30 3.26 1.35 -9.23
N ALA A 31 4.06 0.38 -8.78
CA ALA A 31 3.65 -0.63 -7.81
C ALA A 31 4.08 -0.24 -6.38
N PHE A 32 3.41 -0.84 -5.40
CA PHE A 32 3.73 -0.66 -3.98
C PHE A 32 4.86 -1.58 -3.52
N GLY A 33 5.76 -1.06 -2.70
CA GLY A 33 6.86 -1.82 -2.12
C GLY A 33 7.43 -1.09 -0.90
N THR A 34 7.83 -1.85 0.12
CA THR A 34 8.26 -1.29 1.41
C THR A 34 9.75 -1.45 1.68
N ASP A 35 10.36 -2.54 1.19
CA ASP A 35 11.79 -2.86 1.34
C ASP A 35 12.30 -2.71 2.80
N LEU A 36 11.48 -3.15 3.75
CA LEU A 36 11.78 -3.09 5.18
C LEU A 36 12.61 -4.30 5.60
N LEU A 37 13.46 -4.13 6.62
CA LEU A 37 14.36 -5.17 7.12
C LEU A 37 14.14 -5.44 8.62
N GLY A 38 14.03 -6.71 9.00
CA GLY A 38 13.98 -7.15 10.39
C GLY A 38 12.80 -6.57 11.18
N GLU A 39 13.08 -5.96 12.34
CA GLU A 39 12.05 -5.35 13.20
C GLU A 39 11.25 -4.23 12.51
N MET A 40 11.77 -3.70 11.39
CA MET A 40 11.08 -2.68 10.62
C MET A 40 9.83 -3.19 9.92
N HIS A 41 9.61 -4.50 9.75
CA HIS A 41 8.42 -5.05 9.10
C HIS A 41 7.09 -4.58 9.72
N ARG A 42 7.08 -4.21 11.01
CA ARG A 42 5.89 -3.63 11.66
C ARG A 42 5.42 -2.29 11.05
N HIS A 43 6.26 -1.65 10.23
CA HIS A 43 5.97 -0.39 9.53
C HIS A 43 5.48 -0.60 8.09
N GLN A 44 5.24 -1.85 7.66
CA GLN A 44 4.86 -2.17 6.28
C GLN A 44 3.73 -1.30 5.74
N SER A 45 2.67 -1.14 6.53
CA SER A 45 1.51 -0.36 6.10
C SER A 45 1.70 1.15 6.22
N ASP A 46 2.71 1.64 6.94
CA ASP A 46 2.92 3.10 7.09
C ASP A 46 3.22 3.76 5.73
N GLU A 47 3.74 2.98 4.78
CA GLU A 47 3.98 3.37 3.39
C GLU A 47 2.72 3.88 2.67
N PHE A 48 1.50 3.44 3.04
CA PHE A 48 0.26 4.03 2.53
C PHE A 48 0.20 5.53 2.81
N THR A 49 0.43 5.92 4.07
CA THR A 49 0.38 7.33 4.49
C THR A 49 1.59 8.12 3.99
N ILE A 50 2.75 7.48 3.84
CA ILE A 50 3.96 8.13 3.29
C ILE A 50 3.71 8.53 1.83
N ARG A 51 3.25 7.59 0.98
CA ARG A 51 2.91 7.87 -0.42
C ARG A 51 1.75 8.85 -0.54
N GLY A 52 0.75 8.74 0.35
CA GLY A 52 -0.41 9.64 0.40
C GLY A 52 -0.07 11.12 0.67
N ARG A 53 1.15 11.44 1.09
CA ARG A 53 1.62 12.84 1.23
C ARG A 53 1.80 13.55 -0.11
N VAL A 54 2.04 12.79 -1.18
CA VAL A 54 2.37 13.32 -2.51
C VAL A 54 1.53 12.74 -3.64
N LEU A 55 0.88 11.59 -3.42
CA LEU A 55 -0.02 10.95 -4.37
C LEU A 55 -1.47 10.96 -3.86
N PRO A 56 -2.47 11.14 -4.75
CA PRO A 56 -3.88 10.93 -4.40
C PRO A 56 -4.12 9.52 -3.84
N ALA A 57 -5.04 9.39 -2.86
CA ALA A 57 -5.32 8.11 -2.20
C ALA A 57 -5.67 6.98 -3.19
N ILE A 58 -6.44 7.29 -4.23
CA ILE A 58 -6.77 6.35 -5.30
C ILE A 58 -5.53 5.82 -6.04
N GLU A 59 -4.51 6.64 -6.25
CA GLU A 59 -3.27 6.20 -6.92
C GLU A 59 -2.44 5.30 -6.02
N VAL A 60 -2.40 5.60 -4.71
CA VAL A 60 -1.74 4.74 -3.71
C VAL A 60 -2.41 3.37 -3.68
N ILE A 61 -3.75 3.32 -3.61
CA ILE A 61 -4.50 2.05 -3.62
C ILE A 61 -4.34 1.31 -4.94
N ARG A 62 -4.31 2.00 -6.09
CA ARG A 62 -4.05 1.36 -7.38
C ARG A 62 -2.66 0.72 -7.43
N SER A 63 -1.66 1.33 -6.78
CA SER A 63 -0.30 0.79 -6.70
C SER A 63 -0.20 -0.55 -5.96
N THR A 64 -1.12 -0.84 -5.03
CA THR A 64 -1.20 -2.12 -4.30
C THR A 64 -2.13 -3.14 -4.95
N THR A 65 -2.98 -2.70 -5.88
CA THR A 65 -4.04 -3.52 -6.48
C THR A 65 -3.79 -3.74 -7.97
N ILE A 66 -4.43 -2.98 -8.86
CA ILE A 66 -4.39 -3.21 -10.30
C ILE A 66 -3.00 -3.04 -10.92
N HIS A 67 -2.17 -2.12 -10.41
CA HIS A 67 -0.80 -1.94 -10.91
C HIS A 67 0.10 -3.10 -10.44
N ALA A 68 -0.04 -3.54 -9.19
CA ALA A 68 0.66 -4.71 -8.68
C ALA A 68 0.26 -5.98 -9.44
N ALA A 69 -1.03 -6.17 -9.72
CA ALA A 69 -1.54 -7.28 -10.53
C ALA A 69 -0.91 -7.29 -11.94
N THR A 70 -0.75 -6.11 -12.54
CA THR A 70 -0.09 -5.96 -13.85
C THR A 70 1.38 -6.37 -13.77
N LEU A 71 2.11 -5.89 -12.75
CA LEU A 71 3.53 -6.22 -12.53
C LEU A 71 3.74 -7.72 -12.29
N LEU A 72 2.82 -8.36 -11.57
CA LEU A 72 2.82 -9.80 -11.30
C LEU A 72 2.36 -10.66 -12.48
N ARG A 73 1.99 -10.05 -13.61
CA ARG A 73 1.42 -10.74 -14.79
C ARG A 73 0.12 -11.50 -14.47
N MET A 74 -0.68 -10.95 -13.57
CA MET A 74 -1.96 -11.50 -13.11
C MET A 74 -3.15 -10.51 -13.27
N PRO A 75 -3.25 -9.74 -14.39
CA PRO A 75 -4.37 -8.82 -14.57
C PRO A 75 -5.70 -9.59 -14.60
N GLY A 76 -6.73 -9.04 -13.97
CA GLY A 76 -8.05 -9.69 -13.88
C GLY A 76 -8.10 -10.89 -12.93
N LYS A 77 -6.98 -11.27 -12.30
CA LYS A 77 -6.90 -12.39 -11.34
C LYS A 77 -6.73 -11.92 -9.90
N VAL A 78 -5.93 -10.89 -9.65
CA VAL A 78 -5.74 -10.27 -8.33
C VAL A 78 -5.89 -8.75 -8.41
N GLY A 79 -6.05 -8.09 -7.26
CA GLY A 79 -6.15 -6.63 -7.20
C GLY A 79 -7.43 -6.07 -7.82
N ILE A 80 -8.46 -6.89 -8.03
CA ILE A 80 -9.76 -6.48 -8.59
C ILE A 80 -10.88 -7.37 -8.03
N VAL A 81 -12.04 -6.77 -7.76
CA VAL A 81 -13.27 -7.49 -7.45
C VAL A 81 -14.07 -7.65 -8.74
N ALA A 82 -13.97 -8.82 -9.36
CA ALA A 82 -14.65 -9.14 -10.60
C ALA A 82 -14.91 -10.66 -10.71
N PRO A 83 -15.93 -11.10 -11.48
CA PRO A 83 -16.14 -12.52 -11.75
C PRO A 83 -14.89 -13.20 -12.32
N GLY A 84 -14.50 -14.34 -11.75
CA GLY A 84 -13.33 -15.11 -12.19
C GLY A 84 -11.97 -14.64 -11.67
N ALA A 85 -11.94 -13.59 -10.83
CA ALA A 85 -10.78 -13.21 -10.02
C ALA A 85 -10.69 -14.08 -8.75
N HIS A 86 -9.52 -14.09 -8.10
CA HIS A 86 -9.34 -14.73 -6.80
C HIS A 86 -10.15 -14.02 -5.73
N ALA A 87 -10.71 -14.80 -4.79
CA ALA A 87 -11.48 -14.29 -3.66
C ALA A 87 -10.54 -13.81 -2.54
N ASP A 88 -9.72 -12.81 -2.87
CA ASP A 88 -8.77 -12.15 -1.97
C ASP A 88 -9.34 -10.78 -1.60
N LEU A 89 -9.93 -10.68 -0.41
CA LEU A 89 -10.73 -9.53 0.00
C LEU A 89 -10.30 -9.04 1.38
N ILE A 90 -10.37 -7.73 1.58
CA ILE A 90 -10.30 -7.11 2.90
C ILE A 90 -11.57 -6.29 3.11
N VAL A 91 -12.08 -6.30 4.34
CA VAL A 91 -13.14 -5.40 4.77
C VAL A 91 -12.51 -4.33 5.65
N VAL A 92 -12.62 -3.07 5.21
CA VAL A 92 -12.05 -1.91 5.89
C VAL A 92 -13.16 -1.16 6.62
N GLU A 93 -12.91 -0.81 7.88
CA GLU A 93 -13.82 0.01 8.68
C GLU A 93 -13.70 1.49 8.32
N GLY A 94 -14.39 1.88 7.25
CA GLY A 94 -14.41 3.26 6.72
C GLY A 94 -14.02 3.33 5.26
N ASP A 95 -13.80 4.54 4.76
CA ASP A 95 -13.41 4.78 3.36
C ASP A 95 -11.91 5.11 3.25
N PRO A 96 -11.06 4.19 2.75
CA PRO A 96 -9.64 4.43 2.59
C PRO A 96 -9.30 5.46 1.49
N LEU A 97 -10.27 5.86 0.65
CA LEU A 97 -10.09 6.98 -0.28
C LEU A 97 -10.17 8.33 0.43
N GLN A 98 -10.84 8.40 1.59
CA GLN A 98 -10.88 9.59 2.44
C GLN A 98 -9.76 9.57 3.50
N ASP A 99 -9.42 8.39 4.02
CA ASP A 99 -8.39 8.24 5.04
C ASP A 99 -7.55 6.97 4.83
N LEU A 100 -6.35 7.15 4.27
CA LEU A 100 -5.37 6.06 4.10
C LEU A 100 -4.85 5.49 5.43
N SER A 101 -5.00 6.20 6.55
CA SER A 101 -4.57 5.71 7.85
C SER A 101 -5.32 4.45 8.29
N LEU A 102 -6.52 4.22 7.72
CA LEU A 102 -7.31 3.00 7.92
C LEU A 102 -6.60 1.73 7.43
N LEU A 103 -5.67 1.85 6.48
CA LEU A 103 -4.88 0.72 5.97
C LEU A 103 -3.61 0.46 6.81
N THR A 104 -3.36 1.25 7.85
CA THR A 104 -2.17 1.19 8.71
C THR A 104 -2.43 0.45 10.04
N GLY A 105 -1.48 0.55 10.98
CA GLY A 105 -1.70 0.14 12.36
C GLY A 105 -1.92 -1.36 12.56
N GLN A 106 -1.20 -2.18 11.79
CA GLN A 106 -1.25 -3.66 11.88
C GLN A 106 -2.66 -4.23 11.68
N GLY A 107 -3.43 -3.63 10.77
CA GLY A 107 -4.74 -4.17 10.37
C GLY A 107 -5.85 -3.99 11.41
N ARG A 108 -5.68 -3.07 12.35
CA ARG A 108 -6.67 -2.80 13.41
C ARG A 108 -8.06 -2.37 12.88
N HIS A 109 -8.12 -1.79 11.68
CA HIS A 109 -9.36 -1.38 11.00
C HIS A 109 -9.80 -2.36 9.91
N LEU A 110 -9.18 -3.55 9.84
CA LEU A 110 -9.53 -4.59 8.87
C LEU A 110 -10.40 -5.64 9.57
N SER A 111 -11.72 -5.48 9.56
CA SER A 111 -12.64 -6.37 10.29
C SER A 111 -12.70 -7.79 9.71
N ALA A 112 -12.37 -7.95 8.44
CA ALA A 112 -12.19 -9.27 7.84
C ALA A 112 -11.10 -9.28 6.78
N ILE A 113 -10.41 -10.42 6.68
CA ILE A 113 -9.42 -10.71 5.64
C ILE A 113 -9.75 -12.10 5.10
N MET A 114 -10.01 -12.17 3.80
CA MET A 114 -10.25 -13.39 3.05
C MET A 114 -9.10 -13.61 2.06
N LEU A 115 -8.59 -14.83 2.02
CA LEU A 115 -7.57 -15.27 1.07
C LEU A 115 -8.06 -16.58 0.43
N ASP A 116 -8.09 -16.62 -0.90
CA ASP A 116 -8.55 -17.77 -1.68
C ASP A 116 -9.93 -18.30 -1.20
N GLY A 117 -10.85 -17.36 -0.92
CA GLY A 117 -12.21 -17.69 -0.49
C GLY A 117 -12.34 -18.14 0.97
N ARG A 118 -11.25 -18.10 1.75
CA ARG A 118 -11.25 -18.50 3.17
C ARG A 118 -10.92 -17.31 4.06
N PHE A 119 -11.67 -17.13 5.14
CA PHE A 119 -11.35 -16.11 6.13
C PHE A 119 -10.08 -16.51 6.91
N VAL A 120 -9.08 -15.63 6.88
CA VAL A 120 -7.89 -15.69 7.75
C VAL A 120 -8.01 -14.75 8.95
N LYS A 121 -8.88 -13.74 8.83
CA LYS A 121 -9.36 -12.88 9.92
C LYS A 121 -10.87 -12.67 9.73
N HIS A 122 -11.65 -12.80 10.80
CA HIS A 122 -13.11 -12.62 10.75
C HIS A 122 -13.64 -12.10 12.09
N GLU A 123 -13.94 -10.80 12.13
CA GLU A 123 -14.49 -10.08 13.28
C GLU A 123 -15.84 -9.43 12.93
N LEU A 124 -16.50 -9.89 11.85
CA LEU A 124 -17.84 -9.46 11.47
C LEU A 124 -18.85 -10.14 12.38
N ASN A 125 -19.72 -9.35 13.01
CA ASN A 125 -20.81 -9.84 13.86
C ASN A 125 -21.98 -10.40 13.04
#